data_AF-A0A8S1P631-F1
#
_entry.id   AF-A0A8S1P631-F1
#
_cell.length_a   1.000
_cell.length_b   1.000
_cell.length_c   1.000
_cell.angle_alpha   90.00
_cell.angle_beta   90.00
_cell.angle_gamma   90.00
#
_symmetry.space_group_name_H-M   'P 1'
#
loop_
_entity.id
_entity.type
_entity.pdbx_description
1 polymer ?
#
loop_
_entity_poly.entity_id
_entity_poly.type
_entity_poly.pdbx_seq_one_letter_code
_entity_poly.pdbx_strand_id
1 'polypeptide(L)'
;MGFEDQIPPIPNRDQEKRYIATVEKSFYDQPLYKFYMNEALRERKMDYADKLNTYKYEWILNFAASGLVFSLLYFTPVSYFYRQTTTGVPSYYQPKNKAVFKQGYLQNQNWKRFKLYSFLVLGSAFIFAHTYTDRSQIHDEYYNNVGVIKPKFE
;
A
#
# COMPACT_ATOMS: atom_id res chain seq x y z
N MET A 1 8.64 -4.03 -41.53
CA MET A 1 7.19 -3.94 -41.25
C MET A 1 6.93 -2.50 -40.89
N GLY A 2 6.16 -1.80 -41.72
CA GLY A 2 5.98 -0.34 -41.63
C GLY A 2 5.15 0.04 -40.42
N PHE A 3 5.58 1.08 -39.71
CA PHE A 3 4.73 1.81 -38.79
C PHE A 3 3.76 2.61 -39.66
N GLU A 4 2.54 2.12 -39.82
CA GLU A 4 1.46 2.93 -40.36
C GLU A 4 1.15 4.01 -39.32
N ASP A 5 1.52 5.25 -39.64
CA ASP A 5 1.05 6.46 -38.94
C ASP A 5 -0.47 6.57 -39.16
N GLN A 6 -1.26 5.80 -38.41
CA GLN A 6 -2.67 6.12 -38.22
C GLN A 6 -2.75 7.40 -37.42
N ILE A 7 -2.81 8.52 -38.14
CA ILE A 7 -3.23 9.81 -37.58
C ILE A 7 -4.61 9.55 -36.96
N PRO A 8 -4.79 9.73 -35.64
CA PRO A 8 -6.07 9.51 -35.02
C PRO A 8 -7.11 10.42 -35.69
N PRO A 9 -8.33 9.93 -35.92
CA PRO A 9 -9.37 10.74 -36.54
C PRO A 9 -9.60 12.01 -35.73
N ILE A 10 -9.85 13.13 -36.41
CA ILE A 10 -10.16 14.41 -35.78
C ILE A 10 -11.31 14.18 -34.78
N PRO A 11 -11.13 14.48 -33.48
CA PRO A 11 -12.13 14.22 -32.47
C PRO A 11 -13.44 14.94 -32.82
N ASN A 12 -14.56 14.27 -32.59
CA ASN A 12 -15.85 14.94 -32.73
C ASN A 12 -16.03 15.95 -31.58
N ARG A 13 -16.84 16.99 -31.76
CA ARG A 13 -17.02 18.08 -30.77
C ARG A 13 -17.41 17.58 -29.37
N ASP A 14 -18.15 16.46 -29.30
CA ASP A 14 -18.51 15.84 -28.02
C ASP A 14 -17.36 15.06 -27.37
N GLN A 15 -16.44 14.51 -28.17
CA GLN A 15 -15.21 13.90 -27.66
C GLN A 15 -14.27 14.97 -27.13
N GLU A 16 -14.16 16.12 -27.80
CA GLU A 16 -13.39 17.27 -27.31
C GLU A 16 -13.93 17.76 -25.95
N LYS A 17 -15.25 17.93 -25.82
CA LYS A 17 -15.88 18.34 -24.55
C LYS A 17 -15.60 17.35 -23.43
N ARG A 18 -15.67 16.04 -23.71
CA ARG A 18 -15.36 15.00 -22.71
C ARG A 18 -13.89 15.06 -22.32
N TYR A 19 -13.00 15.22 -23.29
CA TYR A 19 -11.57 15.34 -23.04
C TYR A 19 -11.26 16.56 -22.17
N ILE A 20 -11.82 17.73 -22.50
CA ILE A 20 -11.69 18.96 -21.69
C ILE A 20 -12.19 18.73 -20.26
N ALA A 21 -13.37 18.13 -20.08
CA ALA A 21 -13.93 17.87 -18.75
C ALA A 21 -13.07 16.89 -17.93
N THR A 22 -12.49 15.87 -18.56
CA THR A 22 -11.57 14.93 -17.89
C THR A 22 -10.27 15.63 -17.48
N VAL A 23 -9.73 16.49 -18.33
CA VAL A 23 -8.54 17.30 -18.04
C VAL A 23 -8.81 18.26 -16.89
N GLU A 24 -9.92 19.00 -16.92
CA GLU A 24 -10.31 19.92 -15.84
C GLU A 24 -10.46 19.18 -14.50
N LYS A 25 -11.13 18.03 -14.49
CA LYS A 25 -11.29 17.23 -13.27
C LYS A 25 -9.93 16.76 -12.73
N SER A 26 -9.05 16.26 -13.61
CA SER A 26 -7.67 15.89 -13.26
C SER A 26 -6.89 17.05 -12.62
N PHE A 27 -7.09 18.28 -13.11
CA PHE A 27 -6.48 19.47 -12.52
C PHE A 27 -7.03 19.81 -11.13
N TYR A 28 -8.34 19.67 -10.91
CA TYR A 28 -8.98 19.98 -9.62
C TYR A 28 -8.71 18.92 -8.54
N ASP A 29 -8.56 17.66 -8.93
CA ASP A 29 -8.27 16.55 -8.03
C ASP A 29 -6.81 16.58 -7.50
N GLN A 30 -5.97 17.51 -7.99
CA GLN A 30 -4.59 17.69 -7.52
C GLN A 30 -4.57 18.55 -6.23
N PRO A 31 -4.13 17.99 -5.08
CA PRO A 31 -4.33 18.60 -3.77
C PRO A 31 -3.58 19.92 -3.50
N LEU A 32 -2.70 20.40 -4.41
CA LEU A 32 -1.80 21.54 -4.19
C LEU A 32 -1.55 22.44 -5.42
N TYR A 33 -2.41 22.39 -6.44
CA TYR A 33 -2.16 22.98 -7.77
C TYR A 33 -1.78 24.48 -7.79
N LYS A 34 -2.21 25.28 -6.80
CA LYS A 34 -2.30 26.75 -6.98
C LYS A 34 -1.21 27.64 -6.39
N PHE A 35 -0.21 27.13 -5.66
CA PHE A 35 0.68 28.04 -4.91
C PHE A 35 2.17 28.04 -5.25
N TYR A 36 2.78 26.98 -5.80
CA TYR A 36 4.26 26.95 -5.98
C TYR A 36 4.77 26.05 -7.13
N MET A 37 4.06 25.95 -8.24
CA MET A 37 4.58 25.21 -9.41
C MET A 37 5.09 26.17 -10.48
N ASN A 38 6.42 26.22 -10.63
CA ASN A 38 7.05 26.65 -11.87
C ASN A 38 6.46 25.80 -13.00
N GLU A 39 5.72 26.42 -13.94
CA GLU A 39 5.01 25.71 -15.01
C GLU A 39 5.95 24.81 -15.83
N ALA A 40 7.23 25.19 -15.97
CA ALA A 40 8.26 24.40 -16.64
C ALA A 40 8.56 23.04 -15.98
N LEU A 41 8.21 22.88 -14.69
CA LEU A 41 8.39 21.63 -13.94
C LEU A 41 7.08 20.85 -13.75
N ARG A 42 5.97 21.36 -14.28
CA ARG A 42 4.65 20.81 -14.03
C ARG A 42 4.49 19.39 -14.53
N GLU A 43 4.80 19.18 -15.80
CA GLU A 43 4.64 17.89 -16.47
C GLU A 43 5.48 16.81 -15.79
N ARG A 44 6.73 17.14 -15.41
CA ARG A 44 7.61 16.22 -14.68
C ARG A 44 7.10 15.87 -13.29
N LYS A 45 6.56 16.84 -12.56
CA LYS A 45 5.96 16.58 -11.24
C LYS A 45 4.68 15.76 -11.34
N MET A 46 3.90 15.94 -12.41
CA MET A 46 2.72 15.12 -12.68
C MET A 46 3.12 13.68 -13.03
N ASP A 47 4.08 13.47 -13.93
CA ASP A 47 4.62 12.14 -14.26
C ASP A 47 5.21 11.43 -13.03
N TYR A 48 5.96 12.18 -12.21
CA TYR A 48 6.46 11.66 -10.93
C TYR A 48 5.35 11.29 -9.96
N ALA A 49 4.30 12.11 -9.84
CA ALA A 49 3.16 11.82 -8.98
C ALA A 49 2.40 10.55 -9.43
N ASP A 50 2.26 10.36 -10.75
CA ASP A 50 1.63 9.17 -11.32
C ASP A 50 2.47 7.90 -11.08
N LYS A 51 3.79 8.00 -11.25
CA LYS A 51 4.73 6.93 -10.88
C LYS A 51 4.68 6.60 -9.39
N LEU A 52 4.62 7.63 -8.53
CA LEU A 52 4.50 7.45 -7.08
C LEU A 52 3.16 6.78 -6.69
N ASN A 53 2.07 7.12 -7.36
CA ASN A 53 0.77 6.49 -7.15
C ASN A 53 0.79 5.02 -7.58
N THR A 54 1.41 4.72 -8.71
CA THR A 54 1.58 3.35 -9.22
C THR A 54 2.42 2.52 -8.24
N TYR A 55 3.56 3.04 -7.79
CA TYR A 55 4.39 2.41 -6.76
C TYR A 55 3.59 2.13 -5.48
N LYS A 56 2.85 3.11 -4.97
CA LYS A 56 2.04 2.93 -3.75
C LYS A 56 1.01 1.83 -3.93
N TYR A 57 0.34 1.80 -5.09
CA TYR A 57 -0.63 0.77 -5.40
C TYR A 57 0.00 -0.62 -5.44
N GLU A 58 1.11 -0.79 -6.15
CA GLU A 58 1.85 -2.05 -6.23
C GLU A 58 2.37 -2.48 -4.86
N TRP A 59 2.89 -1.55 -4.06
CA TRP A 59 3.36 -1.82 -2.70
C TRP A 59 2.22 -2.34 -1.82
N ILE A 60 1.05 -1.70 -1.85
CA ILE A 60 -0.13 -2.14 -1.10
C ILE A 60 -0.59 -3.52 -1.57
N LEU A 61 -0.59 -3.76 -2.89
CA LEU A 61 -0.99 -5.04 -3.47
C LEU A 61 -0.04 -6.16 -3.03
N ASN A 62 1.28 -5.92 -3.13
CA ASN A 62 2.30 -6.86 -2.66
C ASN A 62 2.20 -7.11 -1.15
N PHE A 63 1.93 -6.07 -0.36
CA PHE A 63 1.73 -6.19 1.08
C PHE A 63 0.49 -7.02 1.42
N ALA A 64 -0.63 -6.78 0.75
CA ALA A 64 -1.86 -7.52 0.98
C ALA A 64 -1.73 -8.99 0.53
N ALA A 65 -1.18 -9.23 -0.66
CA ALA A 65 -0.98 -10.57 -1.20
C ALA A 65 -0.02 -11.39 -0.33
N SER A 66 1.13 -10.82 0.04
CA SER A 66 2.08 -11.49 0.94
C SER A 66 1.51 -11.67 2.34
N GLY A 67 0.74 -10.71 2.86
CA GLY A 67 0.03 -10.84 4.13
C GLY A 67 -0.89 -12.06 4.16
N LEU A 68 -1.62 -12.33 3.08
CA LEU A 68 -2.44 -13.55 2.96
C LEU A 68 -1.57 -14.81 2.96
N VAL A 69 -0.51 -14.84 2.16
CA VAL A 69 0.38 -16.02 2.09
C VAL A 69 1.04 -16.31 3.44
N PHE A 70 1.62 -15.28 4.08
CA PHE A 70 2.27 -15.43 5.38
C PHE A 70 1.28 -15.74 6.50
N SER A 71 0.04 -15.26 6.41
CA SER A 71 -1.00 -15.65 7.36
C SER A 71 -1.21 -17.18 7.36
N LEU A 72 -1.34 -17.78 6.18
CA LEU A 72 -1.50 -19.23 6.04
C LEU A 72 -0.25 -19.98 6.49
N LEU A 73 0.93 -19.46 6.15
CA LEU A 73 2.22 -20.07 6.49
C LEU A 73 2.47 -20.09 8.00
N TYR A 74 2.18 -19.00 8.71
CA TYR A 74 2.41 -18.90 10.15
C TYR A 74 1.25 -19.42 11.01
N PHE A 75 0.06 -19.64 10.43
CA PHE A 75 -1.09 -20.12 11.19
C PHE A 75 -0.82 -21.44 11.91
N THR A 76 -0.28 -22.43 11.19
CA THR A 76 0.00 -23.77 11.71
C THR A 76 1.06 -23.77 12.81
N PRO A 77 2.28 -23.23 12.61
CA PRO A 77 3.32 -23.28 13.64
C PRO A 77 2.94 -22.42 14.86
N VAL A 78 2.38 -21.23 14.68
CA VAL A 78 1.99 -20.38 15.82
C VAL A 78 0.86 -21.03 16.61
N SER A 79 -0.10 -21.66 15.95
CA SER A 79 -1.16 -22.43 16.62
C SER A 79 -0.59 -23.64 17.37
N TYR A 80 0.49 -24.27 16.88
CA TYR A 80 1.17 -25.37 17.56
C TYR A 80 1.82 -24.94 18.88
N PHE A 81 2.54 -23.82 18.89
CA PHE A 81 3.22 -23.32 20.11
C PHE A 81 2.25 -22.81 21.18
N TYR A 82 1.11 -22.26 20.76
CA TYR A 82 0.07 -21.73 21.67
C TYR A 82 -1.16 -22.64 21.71
N ARG A 83 -0.98 -23.96 21.62
CA ARG A 83 -2.05 -24.94 21.77
C ARG A 83 -2.69 -24.78 23.15
N GLN A 84 -4.02 -24.72 23.16
CA GLN A 84 -4.78 -24.69 24.40
C GLN A 84 -4.75 -26.09 25.03
N THR A 85 -4.35 -26.19 26.29
CA THR A 85 -4.40 -27.44 27.03
C THR A 85 -5.83 -27.72 27.48
N THR A 86 -6.42 -28.80 26.96
CA THR A 86 -7.74 -29.25 27.39
C THR A 86 -7.62 -30.05 28.67
N THR A 87 -8.31 -29.61 29.71
CA THR A 87 -8.32 -30.27 31.04
C THR A 87 -9.10 -31.59 31.06
N GLY A 88 -9.74 -32.00 29.97
CA GLY A 88 -10.59 -33.21 29.87
C GLY A 88 -11.92 -33.14 30.64
N VAL A 89 -11.98 -32.34 31.72
CA VAL A 89 -13.18 -32.14 32.54
C VAL A 89 -14.09 -31.09 31.90
N PRO A 90 -15.37 -31.41 31.65
CA PRO A 90 -16.36 -30.45 31.14
C PRO A 90 -16.54 -29.24 32.06
N SER A 91 -16.82 -28.07 31.48
CA SER A 91 -16.90 -26.78 32.20
C SER A 91 -17.93 -26.76 33.34
N TYR A 92 -19.01 -27.53 33.24
CA TYR A 92 -20.06 -27.62 34.25
C TYR A 92 -19.65 -28.37 35.53
N TYR A 93 -18.61 -29.21 35.48
CA TYR A 93 -18.02 -29.86 36.65
C TYR A 93 -16.87 -29.07 37.29
N GLN A 94 -16.48 -27.93 36.70
CA GLN A 94 -15.38 -27.13 37.22
C GLN A 94 -15.86 -26.14 38.28
N PRO A 95 -15.22 -26.07 39.47
CA PRO A 95 -15.56 -25.06 40.45
C PRO A 95 -15.31 -23.66 39.87
N LYS A 96 -16.24 -22.74 40.09
CA LYS A 96 -16.28 -21.39 39.45
C LYS A 96 -14.94 -20.65 39.54
N ASN A 97 -14.25 -20.72 40.68
CA ASN A 97 -12.96 -20.05 40.88
C ASN A 97 -11.89 -20.58 39.91
N LYS A 98 -11.81 -21.91 39.71
CA LYS A 98 -10.86 -22.52 38.77
C LYS A 98 -11.19 -22.18 37.31
N ALA A 99 -12.48 -22.02 36.99
CA ALA A 99 -12.91 -21.61 35.64
C ALA A 99 -12.45 -20.17 35.32
N VAL A 100 -12.57 -19.23 36.26
CA VAL A 100 -12.12 -17.83 36.07
C VAL A 100 -10.61 -17.76 35.87
N PHE A 101 -9.81 -18.47 36.68
CA PHE A 101 -8.35 -18.51 36.51
C PHE A 101 -7.94 -19.12 35.15
N LYS A 102 -8.61 -20.21 34.74
CA LYS A 102 -8.37 -20.84 33.43
C LYS A 102 -8.72 -19.90 32.28
N GLN A 103 -9.85 -19.18 32.38
CA GLN A 103 -10.27 -18.21 31.36
C GLN A 103 -9.26 -17.06 31.24
N GLY A 104 -8.78 -16.51 32.36
CA GLY A 104 -7.74 -15.48 32.37
C GLY A 104 -6.41 -15.96 31.77
N TYR A 105 -6.00 -17.20 32.09
CA TYR A 105 -4.81 -17.82 31.48
C TYR A 105 -4.94 -17.98 29.96
N LEU A 106 -6.06 -18.54 29.49
CA LEU A 106 -6.33 -18.72 28.05
C LEU A 106 -6.41 -17.39 27.31
N GLN A 107 -7.02 -16.36 27.92
CA GLN A 107 -7.08 -15.02 27.35
C GLN A 107 -5.66 -14.43 27.19
N ASN A 108 -4.81 -14.56 28.20
CA ASN A 108 -3.43 -14.08 28.13
C ASN A 108 -2.60 -14.85 27.07
N GLN A 109 -2.77 -16.18 26.98
CA GLN A 109 -2.15 -16.98 25.92
C GLN A 109 -2.63 -16.55 24.53
N ASN A 110 -3.94 -16.38 24.33
CA ASN A 110 -4.49 -15.92 23.06
C ASN A 110 -3.96 -14.53 22.68
N TRP A 111 -3.78 -13.63 23.65
CA TRP A 111 -3.21 -12.31 23.42
C TRP A 111 -1.73 -12.36 23.02
N LYS A 112 -0.94 -13.20 23.68
CA LYS A 112 0.46 -13.45 23.31
C LYS A 112 0.57 -14.06 21.90
N ARG A 113 -0.29 -15.03 21.60
CA ARG A 113 -0.39 -15.66 20.27
C ARG A 113 -0.71 -14.62 19.20
N PHE A 114 -1.73 -13.80 19.43
CA PHE A 114 -2.15 -12.74 18.50
C PHE A 114 -1.01 -11.75 18.25
N LYS A 115 -0.33 -11.28 19.30
CA LYS A 115 0.81 -10.36 19.15
C LYS A 115 1.93 -10.94 18.29
N LEU A 116 2.36 -12.16 18.58
CA LEU A 116 3.42 -12.82 17.82
C LEU A 116 2.99 -13.07 16.37
N TYR A 117 1.78 -13.59 16.17
CA TYR A 117 1.23 -13.88 14.86
C TYR A 117 1.14 -12.63 13.99
N SER A 118 0.51 -11.57 14.51
CA SER A 118 0.38 -10.30 13.80
C SER A 118 1.74 -9.67 13.50
N PHE A 119 2.70 -9.74 14.43
CA PHE A 119 4.06 -9.26 14.18
C PHE A 119 4.75 -10.03 13.06
N LEU A 120 4.68 -11.37 13.07
CA LEU A 120 5.29 -12.20 12.03
C LEU A 120 4.66 -11.94 10.67
N VAL A 121 3.32 -11.93 10.58
CA VAL A 121 2.60 -11.72 9.32
C VAL A 121 2.84 -10.32 8.77
N LEU A 122 2.63 -9.27 9.58
CA LEU A 122 2.80 -7.89 9.11
C LEU A 122 4.26 -7.56 8.84
N GLY A 123 5.19 -8.07 9.67
CA GLY A 123 6.63 -7.87 9.48
C GLY A 123 7.16 -8.53 8.21
N SER A 124 6.80 -9.81 7.98
CA SER A 124 7.19 -10.52 6.76
C SER A 124 6.56 -9.91 5.51
N ALA A 125 5.27 -9.56 5.56
CA ALA A 125 4.57 -8.89 4.46
C ALA A 125 5.19 -7.53 4.14
N PHE A 126 5.56 -6.75 5.16
CA PHE A 126 6.25 -5.47 4.98
C PHE A 126 7.60 -5.66 4.29
N ILE A 127 8.43 -6.60 4.77
CA ILE A 127 9.75 -6.88 4.17
C ILE A 127 9.58 -7.34 2.72
N PHE A 128 8.61 -8.20 2.44
CA PHE A 128 8.31 -8.67 1.09
C PHE A 128 7.89 -7.52 0.17
N ALA A 129 6.89 -6.73 0.58
CA ALA A 129 6.45 -5.57 -0.20
C ALA A 129 7.60 -4.58 -0.43
N HIS A 130 8.44 -4.36 0.58
CA HIS A 130 9.59 -3.47 0.49
C HIS A 130 10.67 -3.96 -0.48
N THR A 131 10.88 -5.28 -0.59
CA THR A 131 11.94 -5.88 -1.42
C THR A 131 11.52 -6.17 -2.86
N TYR A 132 10.25 -6.50 -3.09
CA TYR A 132 9.74 -6.90 -4.40
C TYR A 132 8.96 -5.81 -5.14
N THR A 133 8.69 -4.66 -4.51
CA THR A 133 8.11 -3.51 -5.23
C THR A 133 9.23 -2.71 -5.88
N ASP A 134 9.14 -2.48 -7.19
CA ASP A 134 10.14 -1.74 -7.93
C ASP A 134 10.17 -0.26 -7.50
N ARG A 135 11.36 0.24 -7.15
CA ARG A 135 11.59 1.63 -6.74
C ARG A 135 12.28 2.47 -7.78
N SER A 136 12.72 1.87 -8.88
CA SER A 136 13.46 2.56 -9.94
C SER A 136 12.73 3.82 -10.41
N GLN A 137 11.39 3.77 -10.47
CA GLN A 137 10.52 4.84 -10.91
C GLN A 137 10.48 6.07 -9.99
N ILE A 138 10.94 5.98 -8.73
CA ILE A 138 10.91 7.07 -7.75
C ILE A 138 12.23 7.85 -7.71
N HIS A 139 13.33 7.30 -8.23
CA HIS A 139 14.65 7.91 -8.12
C HIS A 139 14.95 9.03 -9.14
N ASP A 140 14.07 9.24 -10.13
CA ASP A 140 14.31 10.15 -11.26
C ASP A 140 14.25 11.66 -10.94
N GLU A 141 13.67 12.07 -9.81
CA GLU A 141 13.67 13.49 -9.42
C GLU A 141 15.04 13.97 -8.87
N TYR A 142 15.81 13.10 -8.21
CA TYR A 142 17.05 13.52 -7.54
C TYR A 142 18.24 13.68 -8.50
N TYR A 143 18.23 12.98 -9.64
CA TYR A 143 19.29 13.04 -10.64
C TYR A 143 19.04 14.06 -11.76
N ASN A 144 17.78 14.47 -11.95
CA ASN A 144 17.43 15.54 -12.86
C ASN A 144 17.57 16.89 -12.14
N ASN A 145 18.82 17.33 -11.95
CA ASN A 145 19.17 18.72 -11.63
C ASN A 145 18.63 19.67 -12.73
N VAL A 146 17.33 19.98 -12.67
CA VAL A 146 16.76 21.03 -13.51
C VAL A 146 17.11 22.34 -12.83
N GLY A 147 18.01 23.10 -13.45
CA GLY A 147 18.44 24.41 -12.97
C GLY A 147 17.24 25.25 -12.56
N VAL A 148 17.08 25.45 -11.25
CA VAL A 148 16.16 26.45 -10.71
C VAL A 148 16.68 27.78 -11.22
N ILE A 149 16.04 28.35 -12.25
CA ILE A 149 16.27 29.73 -12.65
C ILE A 149 15.84 30.57 -11.45
N LYS A 150 16.81 30.95 -10.62
CA LYS A 150 16.60 31.93 -9.56
C LYS A 150 16.23 33.23 -10.27
N PRO A 151 15.13 33.91 -9.88
CA PRO A 151 14.88 35.25 -10.38
C PRO A 151 16.09 36.11 -10.01
N LYS A 152 16.74 36.71 -11.02
CA LYS A 152 17.67 37.81 -10.77
C LYS A 152 16.80 38.94 -10.23
N PHE A 153 16.91 39.20 -8.94
CA PHE A 153 16.48 40.47 -8.39
C PHE A 153 17.54 41.49 -8.83
N GLU A 154 17.19 42.30 -9.82
CA GLU A 154 17.87 43.57 -10.12
C GLU A 154 17.42 44.64 -9.13
#